data_AF-A0A833T034-F1
#
_entry.id   AF-A0A833T034-F1
#
_cell.length_a   1.000
_cell.length_b   1.000
_cell.length_c   1.000
_cell.angle_alpha   90.00
_cell.angle_beta   90.00
_cell.angle_gamma   90.00
#
_symmetry.space_group_name_H-M   'P 1'
#
loop_
_entity.id
_entity.type
_entity.pdbx_description
1 polymer ?
#
loop_
_entity_poly.entity_id
_entity_poly.type
_entity_poly.pdbx_seq_one_letter_code
_entity_poly.pdbx_strand_id
1 'polypeptide(L)'
;MVPITSSKSTPDSAEIVVREFRNEDLLQVIELFKDGMLQYSKRQQDPHLDDYIANSLKTDLSDIKGTYSTPGGNFWIATPRDDPTLIIGIVGLEAKPNNEGELRRMSVKHTHRRFGIGRLLISTLEHWAVEHGFHKIWLTTGGVMEKARGFYTSMGYTETGTIVVHEQPRFEVIMIEKMLVPTISA
;
A
#
# COMPACT_ATOMS: atom_id res chain seq x y z
N MET A 1 -14.37 46.01 -7.51
CA MET A 1 -13.43 45.20 -6.70
C MET A 1 -14.16 43.93 -6.31
N VAL A 2 -13.97 42.86 -7.08
CA VAL A 2 -14.69 41.57 -6.96
C VAL A 2 -13.73 40.56 -6.33
N PRO A 3 -14.16 39.71 -5.37
CA PRO A 3 -13.27 38.80 -4.68
C PRO A 3 -12.92 37.61 -5.59
N ILE A 4 -11.62 37.30 -5.71
CA ILE A 4 -11.14 36.07 -6.32
C ILE A 4 -11.19 34.99 -5.24
N THR A 5 -12.31 34.30 -5.12
CA THR A 5 -12.37 33.05 -4.35
C THR A 5 -11.68 31.97 -5.16
N SER A 6 -10.45 31.63 -4.77
CA SER A 6 -9.74 30.47 -5.29
C SER A 6 -10.46 29.21 -4.81
N SER A 7 -11.31 28.64 -5.67
CA SER A 7 -11.88 27.31 -5.47
C SER A 7 -10.75 26.30 -5.64
N LYS A 8 -10.29 25.70 -4.55
CA LYS A 8 -9.49 24.48 -4.63
C LYS A 8 -10.38 23.38 -5.22
N SER A 9 -10.23 23.13 -6.52
CA SER A 9 -10.79 21.95 -7.17
C SER A 9 -10.20 20.72 -6.50
N THR A 10 -11.06 19.83 -6.03
CA THR A 10 -10.71 18.46 -5.69
C THR A 10 -10.13 17.80 -6.94
N PRO A 11 -8.91 17.23 -6.91
CA PRO A 11 -8.38 16.48 -8.04
C PRO A 11 -9.35 15.33 -8.33
N ASP A 12 -9.83 15.27 -9.57
CA ASP A 12 -10.71 14.21 -10.00
C ASP A 12 -9.90 12.91 -10.11
N SER A 13 -10.48 11.78 -9.73
CA SER A 13 -9.81 10.48 -9.80
C SER A 13 -9.35 10.09 -11.23
N ALA A 14 -9.91 10.75 -12.25
CA ALA A 14 -9.49 10.65 -13.66
C ALA A 14 -8.08 11.21 -13.95
N GLU A 15 -7.48 11.94 -13.01
CA GLU A 15 -6.16 12.56 -13.13
C GLU A 15 -5.04 11.69 -12.55
N ILE A 16 -5.32 10.54 -11.96
CA ILE A 16 -4.28 9.68 -11.37
C ILE A 16 -3.95 8.51 -12.30
N VAL A 17 -2.66 8.29 -12.50
CA VAL A 17 -2.11 7.15 -13.25
C VAL A 17 -1.40 6.22 -12.29
N VAL A 18 -1.69 4.92 -12.38
CA VAL A 18 -0.91 3.88 -11.70
C VAL A 18 0.02 3.23 -12.73
N ARG A 19 1.30 3.13 -12.38
CA ARG A 19 2.35 2.53 -13.20
C ARG A 19 3.28 1.67 -12.34
N GLU A 20 4.05 0.82 -12.98
CA GLU A 20 5.10 0.06 -12.28
C GLU A 20 6.24 0.97 -11.78
N PHE A 21 6.89 0.51 -10.72
CA PHE A 21 8.07 1.12 -10.13
C PHE A 21 9.25 1.19 -11.12
N ARG A 22 10.00 2.30 -11.03
CA ARG A 22 11.26 2.51 -11.72
C ARG A 22 12.33 2.88 -10.69
N ASN A 23 13.58 2.52 -10.94
CA ASN A 23 14.68 2.78 -9.98
C ASN A 23 14.81 4.27 -9.58
N GLU A 24 14.45 5.20 -10.47
CA GLU A 24 14.41 6.65 -10.19
C GLU A 24 13.37 7.07 -9.14
N ASP A 25 12.35 6.24 -8.91
CA ASP A 25 11.29 6.49 -7.92
C ASP A 25 11.76 6.24 -6.48
N LEU A 26 12.86 5.50 -6.28
CA LEU A 26 13.23 4.89 -5.00
C LEU A 26 13.27 5.87 -3.83
N LEU A 27 13.87 7.05 -4.03
CA LEU A 27 14.00 8.05 -2.98
C LEU A 27 12.62 8.55 -2.53
N GLN A 28 11.73 8.87 -3.46
CA GLN A 28 10.37 9.32 -3.15
C GLN A 28 9.51 8.20 -2.56
N VAL A 29 9.71 6.94 -2.97
CA VAL A 29 9.06 5.76 -2.35
C VAL A 29 9.46 5.64 -0.88
N ILE A 30 10.76 5.75 -0.58
CA ILE A 30 11.28 5.69 0.79
C ILE A 30 10.72 6.84 1.64
N GLU A 31 10.69 8.05 1.10
CA GLU A 31 10.11 9.22 1.79
C GLU A 31 8.62 9.02 2.06
N LEU A 32 7.84 8.63 1.06
CA LEU A 32 6.40 8.42 1.20
C LEU A 32 6.08 7.31 2.20
N PHE A 33 6.85 6.22 2.20
CA PHE A 33 6.73 5.14 3.18
C PHE A 33 6.99 5.66 4.61
N LYS A 34 8.10 6.37 4.83
CA LYS A 34 8.45 6.97 6.13
C LYS A 34 7.36 7.92 6.61
N ASP A 35 6.90 8.82 5.75
CA ASP A 35 5.83 9.77 6.07
C ASP A 35 4.52 9.06 6.42
N GLY A 36 4.18 8.00 5.69
CA GLY A 36 3.04 7.14 5.98
C GLY A 36 3.12 6.54 7.38
N MET A 37 4.26 5.92 7.70
CA MET A 37 4.53 5.27 8.98
C MET A 37 4.53 6.25 10.17
N LEU A 38 5.19 7.40 10.05
CA LEU A 38 5.25 8.42 11.10
C LEU A 38 3.87 9.01 11.43
N GLN A 39 2.99 9.15 10.43
CA GLN A 39 1.63 9.61 10.66
C GLN A 39 0.77 8.59 11.43
N TYR A 40 1.06 7.29 11.30
CA TYR A 40 0.41 6.27 12.10
C TYR A 40 0.91 6.29 13.55
N SER A 41 2.24 6.36 13.74
CA SER A 41 2.84 6.34 15.09
C SER A 41 2.46 7.52 15.97
N LYS A 42 2.36 8.74 15.41
CA LYS A 42 1.92 9.94 16.16
C LYS A 42 0.55 9.77 16.85
N ARG A 43 -0.25 8.80 16.43
CA ARG A 43 -1.56 8.51 17.02
C ARG A 43 -1.54 7.37 18.04
N GLN A 44 -0.51 6.51 18.03
CA GLN A 44 -0.59 5.18 18.66
C GLN A 44 0.62 4.81 19.54
N GLN A 45 1.69 5.63 19.57
CA GLN A 45 2.90 5.37 20.37
C GLN A 45 3.44 3.94 20.21
N ASP A 46 3.72 3.53 18.96
CA ASP A 46 4.32 2.22 18.69
C ASP A 46 5.85 2.27 18.95
N PRO A 47 6.37 1.57 19.98
CA PRO A 47 7.79 1.58 20.30
C PRO A 47 8.66 0.84 19.28
N HIS A 48 8.07 0.03 18.40
CA HIS A 48 8.79 -0.76 17.40
C HIS A 48 8.83 -0.09 16.02
N LEU A 49 8.27 1.11 15.88
CA LEU A 49 8.19 1.78 14.57
C LEU A 49 9.56 2.04 13.96
N ASP A 50 10.50 2.55 14.75
CA ASP A 50 11.82 2.93 14.23
C ASP A 50 12.57 1.70 13.73
N ASP A 51 12.51 0.59 14.48
CA ASP A 51 13.07 -0.69 14.07
C ASP A 51 12.38 -1.23 12.82
N TYR A 52 11.05 -1.13 12.73
CA TYR A 52 10.29 -1.55 11.55
C TYR A 52 10.68 -0.74 10.31
N ILE A 53 10.79 0.58 10.42
CA ILE A 53 11.24 1.46 9.34
C ILE A 53 12.67 1.08 8.95
N ALA A 54 13.58 1.01 9.91
CA ALA A 54 14.99 0.70 9.65
C ALA A 54 15.16 -0.67 8.98
N ASN A 55 14.43 -1.68 9.43
CA ASN A 55 14.45 -3.02 8.85
C ASN A 55 13.90 -3.01 7.41
N SER A 56 12.80 -2.30 7.15
CA SER A 56 12.23 -2.15 5.81
C SER A 56 13.21 -1.50 4.83
N LEU A 57 13.95 -0.47 5.26
CA LEU A 57 14.97 0.20 4.45
C LEU A 57 16.21 -0.67 4.17
N LYS A 58 16.52 -1.61 5.05
CA LYS A 58 17.63 -2.57 4.88
C LYS A 58 17.25 -3.81 4.09
N THR A 59 15.96 -4.07 3.93
CA THR A 59 15.44 -5.28 3.29
C THR A 59 14.79 -4.92 1.97
N ASP A 60 13.46 -4.95 1.91
CA ASP A 60 12.71 -4.87 0.67
C ASP A 60 12.84 -3.52 -0.04
N LEU A 61 12.99 -2.42 0.70
CA LEU A 61 13.18 -1.09 0.12
C LEU A 61 14.65 -0.80 -0.24
N SER A 62 15.60 -1.71 0.04
CA SER A 62 16.98 -1.60 -0.46
C SER A 62 17.12 -2.07 -1.90
N ASP A 63 16.27 -3.02 -2.32
CA ASP A 63 16.19 -3.54 -3.68
C ASP A 63 14.75 -3.96 -3.99
N ILE A 64 13.93 -2.99 -4.42
CA ILE A 64 12.52 -3.22 -4.74
C ILE A 64 12.38 -4.21 -5.91
N LYS A 65 13.21 -4.09 -6.95
CA LYS A 65 13.10 -4.96 -8.13
C LYS A 65 13.48 -6.40 -7.78
N GLY A 66 14.56 -6.60 -7.05
CA GLY A 66 15.00 -7.93 -6.60
C GLY A 66 14.07 -8.56 -5.58
N THR A 67 13.42 -7.76 -4.74
CA THR A 67 12.49 -8.28 -3.71
C THR A 67 11.10 -8.58 -4.26
N TYR A 68 10.55 -7.70 -5.11
CA TYR A 68 9.17 -7.80 -5.57
C TYR A 68 9.06 -8.36 -6.99
N SER A 69 9.65 -7.68 -7.97
CA SER A 69 9.42 -7.99 -9.40
C SER A 69 10.10 -9.29 -9.85
N THR A 70 11.36 -9.49 -9.50
CA THR A 70 12.15 -10.66 -9.95
C THR A 70 11.56 -11.99 -9.46
N PRO A 71 11.07 -12.12 -8.20
CA PRO A 71 10.45 -13.36 -7.72
C PRO A 71 9.02 -13.61 -8.23
N GLY A 72 8.46 -12.72 -9.07
CA GLY A 72 7.11 -12.86 -9.64
C GLY A 72 6.03 -12.03 -8.97
N GLY A 73 6.40 -11.14 -8.04
CA GLY A 73 5.52 -10.08 -7.53
C GLY A 73 5.64 -8.80 -8.37
N ASN A 74 5.21 -7.66 -7.82
CA ASN A 74 5.35 -6.36 -8.48
C ASN A 74 5.25 -5.19 -7.48
N PHE A 75 5.53 -3.97 -7.95
CA PHE A 75 5.43 -2.75 -7.16
C PHE A 75 4.88 -1.60 -8.01
N TRP A 76 3.84 -0.93 -7.52
CA TRP A 76 3.13 0.11 -8.23
C TRP A 76 3.25 1.47 -7.56
N ILE A 77 3.25 2.48 -8.41
CA ILE A 77 3.35 3.90 -8.11
C ILE A 77 2.12 4.60 -8.66
N ALA A 78 1.46 5.40 -7.83
CA ALA A 78 0.43 6.34 -8.26
C ALA A 78 1.03 7.74 -8.42
N THR A 79 0.78 8.38 -9.56
CA THR A 79 1.21 9.75 -9.87
C THR A 79 0.03 10.55 -10.44
N PRO A 80 0.00 11.88 -10.26
CA PRO A 80 -0.81 12.74 -11.11
C PRO A 80 -0.43 12.56 -12.59
N ARG A 81 -1.40 12.76 -13.48
CA ARG A 81 -1.23 12.66 -14.94
C ARG A 81 -0.46 13.86 -15.47
N ASP A 82 -0.70 15.03 -14.91
CA ASP A 82 -0.07 16.31 -15.26
C ASP A 82 1.31 16.48 -14.62
N ASP A 83 1.58 15.78 -13.51
CA ASP A 83 2.90 15.68 -12.89
C ASP A 83 3.29 14.22 -12.60
N PRO A 84 3.80 13.48 -13.60
CA PRO A 84 4.19 12.08 -13.44
C PRO A 84 5.46 11.87 -12.60
N THR A 85 6.11 12.96 -12.20
CA THR A 85 7.32 12.91 -11.35
C THR A 85 6.95 12.89 -9.86
N LEU A 86 5.76 13.39 -9.50
CA LEU A 86 5.28 13.39 -8.13
C LEU A 86 4.65 12.04 -7.76
N ILE A 87 5.27 11.35 -6.81
CA ILE A 87 4.71 10.11 -6.25
C ILE A 87 3.73 10.44 -5.13
N ILE A 88 2.48 10.02 -5.32
CA ILE A 88 1.39 10.26 -4.36
C ILE A 88 0.84 8.98 -3.75
N GLY A 89 1.23 7.80 -4.23
CA GLY A 89 0.84 6.53 -3.67
C GLY A 89 1.75 5.39 -4.08
N ILE A 90 1.86 4.37 -3.23
CA ILE A 90 2.68 3.19 -3.44
C ILE A 90 1.98 1.94 -2.90
N VAL A 91 2.19 0.80 -3.55
CA VAL A 91 1.85 -0.53 -3.04
C VAL A 91 2.74 -1.59 -3.67
N GLY A 92 3.14 -2.60 -2.90
CA GLY A 92 3.89 -3.76 -3.37
C GLY A 92 3.10 -5.05 -3.18
N LEU A 93 3.35 -6.03 -4.06
CA LEU A 93 2.92 -7.41 -3.93
C LEU A 93 4.15 -8.30 -3.91
N GLU A 94 4.47 -8.89 -2.78
CA GLU A 94 5.56 -9.87 -2.67
C GLU A 94 5.01 -11.27 -2.95
N ALA A 95 5.59 -11.97 -3.92
CA ALA A 95 5.19 -13.33 -4.24
C ALA A 95 5.56 -14.28 -3.10
N LYS A 96 4.61 -15.14 -2.72
CA LYS A 96 4.76 -16.18 -1.71
C LYS A 96 4.47 -17.55 -2.31
N PRO A 97 4.83 -18.65 -1.63
CA PRO A 97 4.49 -20.00 -2.07
C PRO A 97 2.98 -20.16 -2.32
N ASN A 98 2.62 -21.16 -3.13
CA ASN A 98 1.24 -21.49 -3.50
C ASN A 98 0.50 -20.40 -4.30
N ASN A 99 1.21 -19.53 -5.03
CA ASN A 99 0.60 -18.41 -5.78
C ASN A 99 -0.23 -17.49 -4.87
N GLU A 100 0.30 -17.22 -3.68
CA GLU A 100 -0.24 -16.23 -2.76
C GLU A 100 0.61 -14.96 -2.81
N GLY A 101 -0.03 -13.80 -2.63
CA GLY A 101 0.66 -12.51 -2.62
C GLY A 101 0.54 -11.83 -1.28
N GLU A 102 1.65 -11.40 -0.70
CA GLU A 102 1.64 -10.50 0.46
C GLU A 102 1.58 -9.06 -0.04
N LEU A 103 0.53 -8.33 0.32
CA LEU A 103 0.43 -6.91 0.04
C LEU A 103 1.25 -6.12 1.05
N ARG A 104 2.21 -5.34 0.56
CA ARG A 104 3.17 -4.57 1.37
C ARG A 104 3.19 -3.11 0.97
N ARG A 105 3.74 -2.29 1.88
CA ARG A 105 4.09 -0.87 1.65
C ARG A 105 2.96 0.05 1.18
N MET A 106 1.70 -0.31 1.42
CA MET A 106 0.56 0.54 1.04
C MET A 106 0.63 1.91 1.73
N SER A 107 0.84 2.97 0.96
CA SER A 107 0.89 4.34 1.46
C SER A 107 0.34 5.33 0.43
N VAL A 108 -0.41 6.32 0.90
CA VAL A 108 -0.91 7.45 0.07
C VAL A 108 -0.52 8.76 0.74
N LYS A 109 0.00 9.69 -0.06
CA LYS A 109 0.45 11.02 0.37
C LYS A 109 -0.70 11.73 1.05
N HIS A 110 -0.44 12.31 2.23
CA HIS A 110 -1.49 12.83 3.11
C HIS A 110 -2.43 13.84 2.43
N THR A 111 -1.84 14.76 1.66
CA THR A 111 -2.57 15.81 0.91
C THR A 111 -3.46 15.26 -0.20
N HIS A 112 -3.30 13.98 -0.56
CA HIS A 112 -4.01 13.27 -1.61
C HIS A 112 -4.82 12.09 -1.05
N ARG A 113 -5.07 12.02 0.26
CA ARG A 113 -5.97 11.00 0.81
C ARG A 113 -7.42 11.36 0.59
N ARG A 114 -8.29 10.34 0.55
CA ARG A 114 -9.74 10.44 0.34
C ARG A 114 -10.17 10.82 -1.09
N PHE A 115 -9.25 10.72 -2.06
CA PHE A 115 -9.52 10.86 -3.50
C PHE A 115 -9.56 9.50 -4.23
N GLY A 116 -9.83 8.40 -3.53
CA GLY A 116 -9.93 7.06 -4.14
C GLY A 116 -8.59 6.40 -4.54
N ILE A 117 -7.45 7.10 -4.49
CA ILE A 117 -6.11 6.58 -4.86
C ILE A 117 -5.79 5.24 -4.21
N GLY A 118 -6.14 5.08 -2.92
CA GLY A 118 -5.91 3.82 -2.23
C GLY A 118 -6.67 2.66 -2.87
N ARG A 119 -7.94 2.86 -3.22
CA ARG A 119 -8.75 1.86 -3.91
C ARG A 119 -8.20 1.56 -5.29
N LEU A 120 -7.79 2.60 -6.03
CA LEU A 120 -7.19 2.45 -7.36
C LEU A 120 -5.94 1.55 -7.32
N LEU A 121 -5.02 1.80 -6.38
CA LEU A 121 -3.81 0.97 -6.19
C LEU A 121 -4.15 -0.49 -5.88
N ILE A 122 -5.08 -0.74 -4.94
CA ILE A 122 -5.51 -2.11 -4.59
C ILE A 122 -6.15 -2.80 -5.79
N SER A 123 -7.05 -2.12 -6.50
CA SER A 123 -7.69 -2.67 -7.68
C SER A 123 -6.68 -2.98 -8.78
N THR A 124 -5.69 -2.11 -9.04
CA THR A 124 -4.63 -2.39 -10.02
C THR A 124 -3.82 -3.63 -9.61
N LEU A 125 -3.43 -3.72 -8.34
CA LEU A 125 -2.69 -4.86 -7.81
C LEU A 125 -3.50 -6.16 -7.91
N GLU A 126 -4.79 -6.14 -7.55
CA GLU A 126 -5.68 -7.31 -7.60
C GLU A 126 -5.89 -7.83 -9.03
N HIS A 127 -6.15 -6.93 -9.99
CA HIS A 127 -6.31 -7.32 -11.39
C HIS A 127 -5.02 -7.96 -11.93
N TRP A 128 -3.87 -7.31 -11.68
CA TRP A 128 -2.59 -7.86 -12.09
C TRP A 128 -2.32 -9.22 -11.43
N ALA A 129 -2.61 -9.36 -10.13
CA ALA A 129 -2.42 -10.61 -9.41
C ALA A 129 -3.25 -11.76 -10.03
N VAL A 130 -4.51 -11.50 -10.39
CA VAL A 130 -5.36 -12.48 -11.09
C VAL A 130 -4.73 -12.88 -12.44
N GLU A 131 -4.30 -11.90 -13.24
CA GLU A 131 -3.67 -12.15 -14.55
C GLU A 131 -2.36 -12.96 -14.44
N HIS A 132 -1.69 -12.89 -13.29
CA HIS A 132 -0.43 -13.59 -13.01
C HIS A 132 -0.63 -14.88 -12.19
N GLY A 133 -1.88 -15.34 -12.05
CA GLY A 133 -2.19 -16.65 -11.47
C GLY A 133 -2.22 -16.69 -9.94
N PHE A 134 -2.20 -15.53 -9.27
CA PHE A 134 -2.40 -15.47 -7.82
C PHE A 134 -3.86 -15.78 -7.47
N HIS A 135 -4.07 -16.62 -6.47
CA HIS A 135 -5.42 -16.99 -6.01
C HIS A 135 -5.81 -16.34 -4.68
N LYS A 136 -4.86 -15.73 -3.97
CA LYS A 136 -5.08 -15.09 -2.67
C LYS A 136 -4.12 -13.94 -2.46
N ILE A 137 -4.64 -12.86 -1.90
CA ILE A 137 -3.83 -11.76 -1.36
C ILE A 137 -4.06 -11.70 0.14
N TRP A 138 -2.98 -11.53 0.90
CA TRP A 138 -3.05 -11.30 2.34
C TRP A 138 -2.12 -10.17 2.76
N LEU A 139 -2.38 -9.62 3.94
CA LEU A 139 -1.53 -8.64 4.60
C LEU A 139 -1.69 -8.74 6.10
N THR A 140 -0.73 -8.17 6.82
CA THR A 140 -0.85 -7.94 8.27
C THR A 140 -0.95 -6.45 8.55
N THR A 141 -1.78 -6.08 9.52
CA THR A 141 -1.89 -4.70 10.00
C THR A 141 -1.82 -4.69 11.51
N GLY A 142 -1.21 -3.66 12.12
CA GLY A 142 -1.18 -3.57 13.58
C GLY A 142 -2.60 -3.62 14.15
N GLY A 143 -2.83 -4.36 15.23
CA GLY A 143 -4.19 -4.61 15.74
C GLY A 143 -5.01 -3.35 16.03
N VAL A 144 -4.31 -2.25 16.32
CA VAL A 144 -4.88 -0.93 16.62
C VAL A 144 -5.16 -0.05 15.39
N MET A 145 -4.94 -0.55 14.17
CA MET A 145 -5.10 0.21 12.91
C MET A 145 -6.54 0.11 12.34
N GLU A 146 -7.55 0.54 13.09
CA GLU A 146 -8.98 0.46 12.69
C GLU A 146 -9.29 1.04 11.31
N LYS A 147 -8.66 2.17 10.95
CA LYS A 147 -8.87 2.80 9.63
C LYS A 147 -8.34 1.95 8.48
N ALA A 148 -7.23 1.25 8.69
CA ALA A 148 -6.68 0.34 7.69
C ALA A 148 -7.56 -0.90 7.56
N ARG A 149 -8.01 -1.47 8.69
CA ARG A 149 -8.96 -2.59 8.73
C ARG A 149 -10.24 -2.25 7.96
N GLY A 150 -10.91 -1.15 8.31
CA GLY A 150 -12.13 -0.71 7.61
C GLY A 150 -11.90 -0.41 6.12
N PHE A 151 -10.73 0.10 5.74
CA PHE A 151 -10.37 0.29 4.33
C PHE A 151 -10.32 -1.04 3.58
N TYR A 152 -9.59 -2.04 4.08
CA TYR A 152 -9.49 -3.36 3.44
C TYR A 152 -10.81 -4.13 3.46
N THR A 153 -11.57 -4.10 4.55
CA THR A 153 -12.91 -4.70 4.60
C THR A 153 -13.83 -4.10 3.55
N SER A 154 -13.77 -2.79 3.33
CA SER A 154 -14.54 -2.12 2.27
C SER A 154 -14.08 -2.45 0.83
N MET A 155 -12.99 -3.21 0.68
CA MET A 155 -12.48 -3.76 -0.58
C MET A 155 -12.73 -5.28 -0.70
N GLY A 156 -13.45 -5.88 0.26
CA GLY A 156 -13.79 -7.29 0.25
C GLY A 156 -12.77 -8.21 0.92
N TYR A 157 -11.82 -7.66 1.69
CA TYR A 157 -10.95 -8.46 2.53
C TYR A 157 -11.62 -8.82 3.85
N THR A 158 -11.23 -9.96 4.42
CA THR A 158 -11.72 -10.46 5.70
C THR A 158 -10.59 -10.65 6.68
N GLU A 159 -10.82 -10.34 7.96
CA GLU A 159 -9.91 -10.65 9.05
C GLU A 159 -9.99 -12.14 9.38
N THR A 160 -8.84 -12.81 9.42
CA THR A 160 -8.79 -14.27 9.57
C THR A 160 -7.92 -14.75 10.73
N GLY A 161 -7.19 -13.84 11.40
CA GLY A 161 -6.47 -14.20 12.61
C GLY A 161 -5.69 -13.04 13.22
N THR A 162 -5.07 -13.33 14.36
CA THR A 162 -4.16 -12.43 15.07
C THR A 162 -2.85 -13.15 15.31
N ILE A 163 -1.74 -12.48 15.01
CA ILE A 163 -0.38 -12.98 15.20
C ILE A 163 0.31 -12.10 16.24
N VAL A 164 0.85 -12.74 17.28
CA VAL A 164 1.71 -12.07 18.26
C VAL A 164 3.11 -11.97 17.67
N VAL A 165 3.57 -10.76 17.38
CA VAL A 165 4.92 -10.51 16.83
C VAL A 165 5.94 -10.35 17.94
N HIS A 166 5.54 -9.68 19.04
CA HIS A 166 6.35 -9.54 20.24
C HIS A 166 5.49 -9.83 21.47
N GLU A 167 6.05 -10.54 22.45
CA GLU A 167 5.34 -10.85 23.71
C GLU A 167 5.48 -9.71 24.75
N GLN A 168 6.61 -9.00 24.77
CA GLN A 168 6.90 -7.95 25.77
C GLN A 168 7.71 -6.78 25.19
N PRO A 169 7.12 -5.55 25.12
CA PRO A 169 5.70 -5.29 25.25
C PRO A 169 4.91 -6.05 24.16
N ARG A 170 3.69 -6.47 24.48
CA ARG A 170 2.90 -7.30 23.57
C ARG A 170 2.52 -6.49 22.32
N PHE A 171 2.91 -6.98 21.15
CA PHE A 171 2.57 -6.39 19.86
C PHE A 171 1.89 -7.43 18.97
N GLU A 172 0.65 -7.15 18.60
CA GLU A 172 -0.19 -8.03 17.78
C GLU A 172 -0.48 -7.40 16.43
N VAL A 173 -0.47 -8.23 15.40
CA VAL A 173 -0.94 -7.87 14.05
C VAL A 173 -2.13 -8.74 13.69
N ILE A 174 -3.09 -8.14 12.98
CA ILE A 174 -4.26 -8.84 12.44
C ILE A 174 -3.94 -9.25 11.01
N MET A 175 -4.17 -10.53 10.71
CA MET A 175 -4.10 -11.08 9.36
C MET A 175 -5.42 -10.79 8.63
N ILE A 176 -5.29 -10.23 7.43
CA ILE A 176 -6.40 -9.83 6.58
C ILE A 176 -6.15 -10.43 5.19
N GLU A 177 -7.13 -11.13 4.63
CA GLU A 177 -6.98 -11.83 3.35
C GLU A 177 -8.21 -11.69 2.45
N LYS A 178 -7.98 -11.94 1.16
CA LYS A 178 -9.02 -11.99 0.13
C LYS A 178 -8.67 -13.06 -0.88
N MET A 179 -9.62 -13.94 -1.15
CA MET A 179 -9.53 -14.87 -2.28
C MET A 179 -9.78 -14.12 -3.58
N LEU A 180 -8.92 -14.34 -4.57
CA LEU A 180 -9.06 -13.75 -5.89
C LEU A 180 -9.88 -14.68 -6.76
N VAL A 181 -10.91 -14.13 -7.39
CA VAL A 181 -11.77 -14.86 -8.31
C VAL A 181 -11.32 -14.49 -9.72
N PRO A 182 -10.88 -15.46 -10.54
CA PRO A 182 -10.63 -15.20 -11.95
C PRO A 182 -11.89 -14.65 -12.60
N THR A 183 -11.75 -13.57 -13.37
CA THR A 183 -12.87 -13.09 -14.19
C THR A 183 -13.03 -14.10 -15.32
N ILE A 184 -14.01 -15.01 -15.19
CA ILE A 184 -14.41 -15.88 -16.29
C ILE A 184 -15.03 -14.94 -17.33
N SER A 185 -14.30 -14.66 -18.41
CA SER A 185 -14.90 -13.98 -19.56
C SER A 185 -15.96 -14.92 -20.13
N ALA A 186 -17.22 -14.49 -20.06
CA ALA A 186 -18.36 -15.16 -20.68
C ALA A 186 -18.30 -15.01 -22.21
#